data_AF-A0A8C9UT05-F1
#
_entry.id   AF-A0A8C9UT05-F1
#
_cell.length_a   1.000
_cell.length_b   1.000
_cell.length_c   1.000
_cell.angle_alpha   90.00
_cell.angle_beta   90.00
_cell.angle_gamma   90.00
#
_symmetry.space_group_name_H-M   'P 1'
#
loop_
_entity.id
_entity.type
_entity.pdbx_description
1 polymer ?
#
loop_
_entity_poly.entity_id
_entity_poly.type
_entity_poly.pdbx_seq_one_letter_code
_entity_poly.pdbx_strand_id
1 'polypeptide(L)'
;MEECKEEQLDYESEKMEILRLSQSKRNIISLNMDLEKDMQRIDEANQELLLQIQEKESEIQRLENEVTQIRDAVEDEEWEKENCATMEREKALQEVEEETARLERKNETLVHSITELQRKLTRKSRKKNKYEEGDQDETPEDSKVKLQQLEASCADQEKELLKVMEDYAFVARLCEDQALCIKKYQETLRKIEEELETRFLEREVSKVLSMDSVRKDCNSQNNEYNSIRKRAALFSKRVFRYLFFTTLFFIRLLGYVLFHLSFINPDLLVNVLPKLLNRGVLWKLRCFLFPSLTLETEDMLPH
;
A
#
# COMPACT_ATOMS: atom_id res chain seq x y z
N MET A 1 27.61 -72.54 71.15
CA MET A 1 26.15 -72.58 70.94
C MET A 1 25.61 -71.24 70.44
N GLU A 2 26.31 -70.11 70.67
CA GLU A 2 26.05 -68.82 70.02
C GLU A 2 26.36 -68.81 68.50
N GLU A 3 27.53 -69.30 68.07
CA GLU A 3 27.96 -69.25 66.64
C GLU A 3 26.97 -69.90 65.66
N CYS A 4 26.44 -71.09 65.97
CA CYS A 4 25.44 -71.74 65.11
C CYS A 4 24.12 -70.96 64.99
N LYS A 5 23.78 -70.10 65.96
CA LYS A 5 22.57 -69.26 65.90
C LYS A 5 22.79 -68.01 65.07
N GLU A 6 23.99 -67.44 65.11
CA GLU A 6 24.35 -66.28 64.27
C GLU A 6 24.42 -66.68 62.79
N GLU A 7 25.04 -67.80 62.43
CA GLU A 7 25.05 -68.30 61.05
C GLU A 7 23.65 -68.58 60.50
N GLN A 8 22.73 -69.07 61.33
CA GLN A 8 21.36 -69.36 60.91
C GLN A 8 20.52 -68.09 60.70
N LEU A 9 20.77 -67.03 61.49
CA LEU A 9 20.13 -65.73 61.32
C LEU A 9 20.68 -64.98 60.10
N ASP A 10 21.99 -65.08 59.84
CA ASP A 10 22.63 -64.48 58.68
C ASP A 10 22.13 -65.12 57.37
N TYR A 11 21.99 -66.44 57.35
CA TYR A 11 21.43 -67.19 56.21
C TYR A 11 19.98 -66.80 55.87
N GLU A 12 19.11 -66.59 56.88
CA GLU A 12 17.73 -66.13 56.63
C GLU A 12 17.69 -64.65 56.19
N SER A 13 18.62 -63.81 56.67
CA SER A 13 18.79 -62.43 56.22
C SER A 13 19.21 -62.37 54.74
N GLU A 14 20.23 -63.14 54.35
CA GLU A 14 20.69 -63.24 52.96
C GLU A 14 19.58 -63.73 52.02
N LYS A 15 18.81 -64.73 52.44
CA LYS A 15 17.68 -65.24 51.67
C LYS A 15 16.58 -64.19 51.46
N MET A 16 16.30 -63.37 52.48
CA MET A 16 15.35 -62.27 52.37
C MET A 16 15.87 -61.15 51.45
N GLU A 17 17.16 -60.84 51.51
CA GLU A 17 17.83 -59.90 50.61
C GLU A 17 17.77 -60.39 49.15
N ILE A 18 18.06 -61.66 48.90
CA ILE A 18 17.98 -62.28 47.56
C ILE A 18 16.56 -62.18 46.99
N LEU A 19 15.52 -62.39 47.79
CA LEU A 19 14.13 -62.21 47.37
C LEU A 19 13.82 -60.75 47.01
N ARG A 20 14.27 -59.79 47.84
CA ARG A 20 14.09 -58.36 47.60
C ARG A 20 14.80 -57.90 46.33
N LEU A 21 16.05 -58.33 46.14
CA LEU A 21 16.85 -58.07 44.94
C LEU A 21 16.20 -58.70 43.70
N SER A 22 15.68 -59.93 43.82
CA SER A 22 14.97 -60.59 42.73
C SER A 22 13.69 -59.84 42.32
N GLN A 23 12.94 -59.31 43.29
CA GLN A 23 11.77 -58.48 43.01
C GLN A 23 12.15 -57.14 42.41
N SER A 24 13.18 -56.47 42.95
CA SER A 24 13.72 -55.22 42.40
C SER A 24 14.18 -55.40 40.95
N LYS A 25 14.89 -56.49 40.66
CA LYS A 25 15.32 -56.84 39.30
C LYS A 25 14.14 -56.97 38.34
N ARG A 26 13.05 -57.64 38.75
CA ARG A 26 11.83 -57.74 37.90
C ARG A 26 11.20 -56.37 37.66
N ASN A 27 11.15 -55.51 38.67
CA ASN A 27 10.60 -54.16 38.53
C ASN A 27 11.43 -53.32 37.54
N ILE A 28 12.76 -53.37 37.64
CA ILE A 28 13.66 -52.67 36.71
C ILE A 28 13.48 -53.18 35.27
N ILE A 29 13.36 -54.50 35.07
CA ILE A 29 13.11 -55.08 33.74
C ILE A 29 11.78 -54.58 33.17
N SER A 30 10.71 -54.55 33.98
CA SER A 30 9.41 -54.03 33.55
C SER A 30 9.51 -52.55 33.15
N LEU A 31 10.15 -51.73 33.98
CA LEU A 31 10.32 -50.30 33.72
C LEU A 31 11.13 -50.03 32.45
N ASN A 32 12.20 -50.79 32.23
CA ASN A 32 13.00 -50.68 31.01
C ASN A 32 12.20 -51.06 29.76
N MET A 33 11.36 -52.10 29.84
CA MET A 33 10.49 -52.49 28.73
C MET A 33 9.44 -51.39 28.42
N ASP A 34 8.89 -50.75 29.44
CA ASP A 34 7.93 -49.66 29.25
C ASP A 34 8.61 -48.42 28.65
N LEU A 35 9.84 -48.09 29.10
CA LEU A 35 10.64 -47.00 28.54
C LEU A 35 11.00 -47.24 27.07
N GLU A 36 11.35 -48.48 26.70
CA GLU A 36 11.65 -48.84 25.31
C GLU A 36 10.41 -48.67 24.41
N LYS A 37 9.23 -49.04 24.91
CA LYS A 37 7.95 -48.80 24.20
C LYS A 37 7.59 -47.32 24.09
N ASP A 38 7.87 -46.52 25.13
CA ASP A 38 7.64 -45.07 25.09
C ASP A 38 8.59 -44.41 24.08
N MET A 39 9.87 -44.82 24.06
CA MET A 39 10.86 -44.33 23.09
C MET A 39 10.43 -44.65 21.66
N GLN A 40 10.01 -45.90 21.39
CA GLN A 40 9.54 -46.28 20.07
C GLN A 40 8.29 -45.48 19.64
N ARG A 41 7.33 -45.26 20.55
CA ARG A 41 6.15 -44.43 20.26
C ARG A 41 6.51 -42.98 19.93
N ILE A 42 7.51 -42.42 20.61
CA ILE A 42 8.01 -41.07 20.34
C ILE A 42 8.68 -41.03 18.96
N ASP A 43 9.48 -42.04 18.62
CA ASP A 43 10.16 -42.13 17.33
C ASP A 43 9.16 -42.24 16.17
N GLU A 44 8.12 -43.06 16.33
CA GLU A 44 7.03 -43.20 15.35
C GLU A 44 6.27 -41.86 15.17
N ALA A 45 5.93 -41.18 16.27
CA ALA A 45 5.27 -39.87 16.20
C ALA A 45 6.16 -38.80 15.55
N ASN A 46 7.47 -38.82 15.80
CA ASN A 46 8.42 -37.90 15.17
C ASN A 46 8.56 -38.16 13.67
N GLN A 47 8.56 -39.43 13.24
CA GLN A 47 8.58 -39.77 11.81
C GLN A 47 7.32 -39.28 11.09
N GLU A 48 6.14 -39.44 11.70
CA GLU A 48 4.88 -38.92 11.15
C GLU A 48 4.90 -37.39 11.03
N LEU A 49 5.40 -36.69 12.06
CA LEU A 49 5.55 -35.24 12.01
C LEU A 49 6.53 -34.78 10.92
N LEU A 50 7.62 -35.51 10.69
CA LEU A 50 8.57 -35.21 9.62
C LEU A 50 7.91 -35.34 8.23
N LEU A 51 7.09 -36.36 8.02
CA LEU A 51 6.33 -36.52 6.77
C LEU A 51 5.35 -35.37 6.56
N GLN A 52 4.62 -34.97 7.61
CA GLN A 52 3.71 -33.83 7.54
C GLN A 52 4.44 -32.51 7.25
N ILE A 53 5.62 -32.30 7.85
CA ILE A 53 6.45 -31.12 7.56
C ILE A 53 6.86 -31.10 6.08
N GLN A 54 7.34 -32.23 5.55
CA GLN A 54 7.73 -32.33 4.14
C GLN A 54 6.55 -32.08 3.19
N GLU A 55 5.38 -32.62 3.50
CA GLU A 55 4.16 -32.37 2.70
C GLU A 55 3.81 -30.88 2.71
N LYS A 56 3.81 -30.24 3.88
CA LYS A 56 3.54 -28.79 3.99
C LYS A 56 4.60 -27.94 3.28
N GLU A 57 5.86 -28.35 3.32
CA GLU A 57 6.94 -27.65 2.62
C GLU A 57 6.77 -27.75 1.09
N SER A 58 6.36 -28.91 0.57
CA SER A 58 6.04 -29.08 -0.85
C SER A 58 4.83 -28.24 -1.30
N GLU A 59 3.81 -28.13 -0.45
CA GLU A 59 2.63 -27.31 -0.70
C GLU A 59 2.98 -25.83 -0.73
N ILE A 60 3.82 -25.37 0.22
CA ILE A 60 4.32 -24.00 0.26
C ILE A 60 5.08 -23.67 -1.03
N GLN A 61 6.01 -24.53 -1.45
CA GLN A 61 6.79 -24.32 -2.68
C GLN A 61 5.89 -24.24 -3.91
N ARG A 62 4.83 -25.07 -3.99
CA ARG A 62 3.87 -25.00 -5.09
C ARG A 62 3.14 -23.65 -5.12
N LEU A 63 2.64 -23.20 -3.97
CA LEU A 63 1.93 -21.93 -3.86
C LEU A 63 2.85 -20.73 -4.13
N GLU A 64 4.10 -20.77 -3.68
CA GLU A 64 5.09 -19.72 -3.97
C GLU A 64 5.36 -19.60 -5.48
N ASN A 65 5.44 -20.72 -6.19
CA ASN A 65 5.57 -20.73 -7.65
C ASN A 65 4.34 -20.16 -8.35
N GLU A 66 3.14 -20.51 -7.88
CA GLU A 66 1.88 -19.99 -8.42
C GLU A 66 1.76 -18.47 -8.22
N VAL A 67 2.10 -17.96 -7.03
CA VAL A 67 2.11 -16.52 -6.74
C VAL A 67 3.11 -15.78 -7.63
N THR A 68 4.28 -16.37 -7.87
CA THR A 68 5.29 -15.77 -8.76
C THR A 68 4.79 -15.70 -10.20
N GLN A 69 4.18 -16.78 -10.71
CA GLN A 69 3.60 -16.80 -12.06
C GLN A 69 2.46 -15.79 -12.23
N ILE A 70 1.56 -15.68 -11.24
CA ILE A 70 0.47 -14.69 -11.29
C ILE A 70 1.03 -13.28 -11.29
N ARG A 71 2.04 -13.00 -10.46
CA ARG A 71 2.68 -11.69 -10.42
C ARG A 71 3.30 -11.33 -11.77
N ASP A 72 4.07 -12.23 -12.35
CA ASP A 72 4.73 -11.98 -13.64
C ASP A 72 3.70 -11.78 -14.76
N ALA A 73 2.63 -12.59 -14.78
CA ALA A 73 1.55 -12.45 -15.77
C ALA A 73 0.78 -11.11 -15.65
N VAL A 74 0.54 -10.64 -14.42
CA VAL A 74 -0.11 -9.34 -14.17
C VAL A 74 0.80 -8.19 -14.56
N GLU A 75 2.10 -8.25 -14.23
CA GLU A 75 3.07 -7.24 -14.62
C GLU A 75 3.19 -7.14 -16.16
N ASP A 76 3.22 -8.27 -16.86
CA ASP A 76 3.25 -8.30 -18.34
C ASP A 76 1.95 -7.74 -18.95
N GLU A 77 0.78 -8.11 -18.44
CA GLU A 77 -0.51 -7.61 -18.96
C GLU A 77 -0.69 -6.10 -18.71
N GLU A 78 -0.27 -5.60 -17.54
CA GLU A 78 -0.28 -4.16 -17.26
C GLU A 78 0.69 -3.40 -18.17
N TRP A 79 1.89 -3.93 -18.39
CA TRP A 79 2.88 -3.34 -19.27
C TRP A 79 2.38 -3.25 -20.73
N GLU A 80 1.75 -4.30 -21.24
CA GLU A 80 1.15 -4.30 -22.59
C GLU A 80 0.03 -3.26 -22.73
N LYS A 81 -0.85 -3.15 -21.72
CA LYS A 81 -1.94 -2.16 -21.72
C LYS A 81 -1.42 -0.73 -21.68
N GLU A 82 -0.44 -0.45 -20.81
CA GLU A 82 0.18 0.86 -20.72
C GLU A 82 0.88 1.25 -22.02
N ASN A 83 1.59 0.31 -22.65
CA ASN A 83 2.26 0.53 -23.92
C ASN A 83 1.26 0.81 -25.05
N CYS A 84 0.15 0.06 -25.12
CA CYS A 84 -0.93 0.33 -26.08
C CYS A 84 -1.55 1.71 -25.89
N ALA A 85 -1.87 2.08 -24.65
CA ALA A 85 -2.43 3.39 -24.32
C ALA A 85 -1.46 4.54 -24.61
N THR A 86 -0.16 4.29 -24.45
CA THR A 86 0.90 5.26 -24.79
C THR A 86 0.98 5.47 -26.29
N MET A 87 0.96 4.40 -27.07
CA MET A 87 0.96 4.45 -28.54
C MET A 87 -0.30 5.16 -29.09
N GLU A 88 -1.47 4.91 -28.51
CA GLU A 88 -2.70 5.63 -28.87
C GLU A 88 -2.61 7.13 -28.58
N ARG A 89 -2.06 7.51 -27.42
CA ARG A 89 -1.83 8.93 -27.08
C ARG A 89 -0.83 9.59 -28.03
N GLU A 90 0.26 8.92 -28.35
CA GLU A 90 1.27 9.44 -29.28
C GLU A 90 0.67 9.69 -30.66
N LYS A 91 -0.15 8.75 -31.16
CA LYS A 91 -0.85 8.92 -32.43
C LYS A 91 -1.83 10.10 -32.41
N ALA A 92 -2.60 10.25 -31.34
CA ALA A 92 -3.52 11.38 -31.18
C ALA A 92 -2.78 12.73 -31.09
N LEU A 93 -1.63 12.75 -30.41
CA LEU A 93 -0.75 13.93 -30.34
C LEU A 93 -0.26 14.30 -31.75
N GLN A 94 0.23 13.32 -32.51
CA GLN A 94 0.71 13.54 -33.87
C GLN A 94 -0.40 14.12 -34.78
N GLU A 95 -1.63 13.61 -34.70
CA GLU A 95 -2.76 14.15 -35.46
C GLU A 95 -3.06 15.62 -35.11
N VAL A 96 -3.00 15.95 -33.82
CA VAL A 96 -3.18 17.34 -33.34
C VAL A 96 -2.05 18.24 -33.83
N GLU A 97 -0.81 17.77 -33.82
CA GLU A 97 0.34 18.53 -34.34
C GLU A 97 0.21 18.80 -35.85
N GLU A 98 -0.21 17.80 -36.63
CA GLU A 98 -0.44 17.95 -38.07
C GLU A 98 -1.57 18.94 -38.37
N GLU A 99 -2.68 18.86 -37.64
CA GLU A 99 -3.79 19.81 -37.75
C GLU A 99 -3.40 21.23 -37.31
N THR A 100 -2.60 21.35 -36.26
CA THR A 100 -2.06 22.64 -35.80
C THR A 100 -1.19 23.27 -36.88
N ALA A 101 -0.26 22.51 -37.47
CA ALA A 101 0.57 22.98 -38.58
C ALA A 101 -0.27 23.35 -39.82
N ARG A 102 -1.38 22.65 -40.08
CA ARG A 102 -2.31 22.99 -41.17
C ARG A 102 -3.05 24.30 -40.90
N LEU A 103 -3.54 24.51 -39.70
CA LEU A 103 -4.20 25.73 -39.28
C LEU A 103 -3.24 26.93 -39.29
N GLU A 104 -1.99 26.73 -38.88
CA GLU A 104 -0.97 27.77 -38.89
C GLU A 104 -0.70 28.29 -40.31
N ARG A 105 -0.50 27.39 -41.30
CA ARG A 105 -0.36 27.78 -42.72
C ARG A 105 -1.59 28.54 -43.25
N LYS A 106 -2.80 28.14 -42.87
CA LYS A 106 -4.04 28.85 -43.24
C LYS A 106 -4.08 30.24 -42.61
N ASN A 107 -3.67 30.35 -41.35
CA ASN A 107 -3.62 31.61 -40.62
C ASN A 107 -2.61 32.58 -41.24
N GLU A 108 -1.40 32.11 -41.57
CA GLU A 108 -0.39 32.89 -42.31
C GLU A 108 -0.94 33.43 -43.64
N THR A 109 -1.65 32.58 -44.40
CA THR A 109 -2.27 32.96 -45.68
C THR A 109 -3.35 34.03 -45.49
N LEU A 110 -4.20 33.87 -44.46
CA LEU A 110 -5.24 34.85 -44.13
C LEU A 110 -4.65 36.18 -43.68
N VAL A 111 -3.62 36.17 -42.83
CA VAL A 111 -2.88 37.37 -42.41
C VAL A 111 -2.32 38.08 -43.64
N HIS A 112 -1.68 37.35 -44.57
CA HIS A 112 -1.20 37.95 -45.82
C HIS A 112 -2.34 38.58 -46.64
N SER A 113 -3.47 37.88 -46.82
CA SER A 113 -4.65 38.40 -47.54
C SER A 113 -5.24 39.66 -46.89
N ILE A 114 -5.36 39.68 -45.56
CA ILE A 114 -5.83 40.83 -44.78
C ILE A 114 -4.89 42.02 -44.99
N THR A 115 -3.57 41.83 -44.90
CA THR A 115 -2.61 42.92 -45.12
C THR A 115 -2.69 43.48 -46.53
N GLU A 116 -2.95 42.64 -47.54
CA GLU A 116 -3.13 43.09 -48.92
C GLU A 116 -4.43 43.88 -49.11
N LEU A 117 -5.54 43.41 -48.51
CA LEU A 117 -6.82 44.12 -48.51
C LEU A 117 -6.72 45.46 -47.80
N GLN A 118 -6.06 45.53 -46.64
CA GLN A 118 -5.79 46.79 -45.93
C GLN A 118 -4.94 47.74 -46.80
N ARG A 119 -3.94 47.23 -47.53
CA ARG A 119 -3.14 48.03 -48.48
C ARG A 119 -4.00 48.54 -49.65
N LYS A 120 -4.92 47.73 -50.18
CA LYS A 120 -5.87 48.14 -51.24
C LYS A 120 -6.85 49.20 -50.72
N LEU A 121 -7.36 49.03 -49.49
CA LEU A 121 -8.29 49.96 -48.84
C LEU A 121 -7.65 51.32 -48.59
N THR A 122 -6.45 51.35 -48.00
CA THR A 122 -5.68 52.58 -47.78
C THR A 122 -5.28 53.28 -49.08
N ARG A 123 -5.04 52.52 -50.16
CA ARG A 123 -4.79 53.09 -51.50
C ARG A 123 -6.06 53.65 -52.14
N LYS A 124 -7.22 53.02 -51.92
CA LYS A 124 -8.54 53.53 -52.37
C LYS A 124 -8.96 54.77 -51.57
N SER A 125 -8.81 54.80 -50.24
CA SER A 125 -9.14 55.98 -49.43
C SER A 125 -8.26 57.18 -49.78
N ARG A 126 -6.97 56.97 -50.07
CA ARG A 126 -6.06 58.02 -50.56
C ARG A 126 -6.42 58.53 -51.97
N LYS A 127 -7.08 57.71 -52.80
CA LYS A 127 -7.67 58.13 -54.09
C LYS A 127 -9.02 58.83 -53.90
N LYS A 128 -9.80 58.45 -52.88
CA LYS A 128 -11.12 59.04 -52.56
C LYS A 128 -11.00 60.45 -51.95
N ASN A 129 -9.98 60.72 -51.14
CA ASN A 129 -9.65 62.09 -50.70
C ASN A 129 -9.24 63.06 -51.85
N LYS A 130 -9.16 62.59 -53.10
CA LYS A 130 -8.96 63.43 -54.31
C LYS A 130 -10.23 63.60 -55.16
N TYR A 131 -11.33 62.93 -54.82
CA TYR A 131 -12.58 62.87 -55.59
C TYR A 131 -13.78 62.70 -54.65
N GLU A 132 -13.89 63.53 -53.61
CA GLU A 132 -15.13 63.66 -52.82
C GLU A 132 -15.74 65.03 -53.10
N GLU A 133 -16.25 65.19 -54.32
CA GLU A 133 -17.38 66.06 -54.57
C GLU A 133 -18.25 65.44 -55.68
N GLY A 134 -19.49 65.11 -55.32
CA GLY A 134 -20.51 64.50 -56.17
C GLY A 134 -20.55 62.97 -56.08
N ASP A 135 -21.70 62.32 -56.06
CA ASP A 135 -23.11 62.68 -56.00
C ASP A 135 -23.86 61.32 -55.87
N GLN A 136 -25.18 61.38 -55.68
CA GLN A 136 -26.20 60.36 -56.00
C GLN A 136 -26.60 59.43 -54.84
N ASP A 137 -27.77 59.66 -54.21
CA ASP A 137 -29.13 59.49 -54.75
C ASP A 137 -29.40 58.00 -55.05
N GLU A 138 -29.76 57.29 -53.98
CA GLU A 138 -30.10 55.87 -54.01
C GLU A 138 -31.54 55.73 -54.50
N THR A 139 -31.71 55.22 -55.72
CA THR A 139 -33.02 55.05 -56.32
C THR A 139 -33.83 53.93 -55.62
N PRO A 140 -35.16 54.07 -55.51
CA PRO A 140 -36.02 53.17 -54.74
C PRO A 140 -36.02 51.70 -55.24
N GLU A 141 -35.56 51.42 -56.45
CA GLU A 141 -35.49 50.06 -56.99
C GLU A 141 -34.27 49.27 -56.46
N ASP A 142 -33.13 49.93 -56.22
CA ASP A 142 -31.92 49.29 -55.67
C ASP A 142 -32.12 48.86 -54.21
N SER A 143 -32.85 49.67 -53.43
CA SER A 143 -33.20 49.33 -52.05
C SER A 143 -34.13 48.11 -51.96
N LYS A 144 -34.99 47.90 -52.96
CA LYS A 144 -35.92 46.77 -53.05
C LYS A 144 -35.20 45.44 -53.34
N VAL A 145 -34.21 45.47 -54.23
CA VAL A 145 -33.37 44.29 -54.56
C VAL A 145 -32.50 43.89 -53.37
N LYS A 146 -31.90 44.87 -52.66
CA LYS A 146 -31.14 44.61 -51.43
C LYS A 146 -32.02 43.96 -50.35
N LEU A 147 -33.28 44.39 -50.24
CA LEU A 147 -34.22 43.86 -49.25
C LEU A 147 -34.58 42.41 -49.55
N GLN A 148 -34.86 42.05 -50.81
CA GLN A 148 -35.06 40.65 -51.22
C GLN A 148 -33.83 39.76 -51.00
N GLN A 149 -32.63 40.29 -51.24
CA GLN A 149 -31.39 39.56 -51.01
C GLN A 149 -31.14 39.30 -49.51
N LEU A 150 -31.44 40.28 -48.65
CA LEU A 150 -31.41 40.13 -47.20
C LEU A 150 -32.44 39.11 -46.71
N GLU A 151 -33.64 39.12 -47.27
CA GLU A 151 -34.70 38.17 -46.93
C GLU A 151 -34.32 36.73 -47.27
N ALA A 152 -33.72 36.50 -48.44
CA ALA A 152 -33.18 35.19 -48.82
C ALA A 152 -32.02 34.75 -47.88
N SER A 153 -31.12 35.66 -47.53
CA SER A 153 -30.03 35.38 -46.59
C SER A 153 -30.54 35.07 -45.17
N CYS A 154 -31.61 35.74 -44.73
CA CYS A 154 -32.26 35.44 -43.45
C CYS A 154 -32.91 34.05 -43.47
N ALA A 155 -33.59 33.68 -44.56
CA ALA A 155 -34.19 32.35 -44.70
C ALA A 155 -33.13 31.22 -44.69
N ASP A 156 -32.00 31.43 -45.34
CA ASP A 156 -30.88 30.49 -45.30
C ASP A 156 -30.28 30.38 -43.89
N GLN A 157 -30.15 31.50 -43.17
CA GLN A 157 -29.64 31.52 -41.79
C GLN A 157 -30.61 30.85 -40.80
N GLU A 158 -31.92 31.03 -40.95
CA GLU A 158 -32.93 30.33 -40.14
C GLU A 158 -32.88 28.82 -40.34
N LYS A 159 -32.66 28.37 -41.58
CA LYS A 159 -32.53 26.95 -41.90
C LYS A 159 -31.29 26.33 -41.27
N GLU A 160 -30.15 27.02 -41.31
CA GLU A 160 -28.93 26.55 -40.64
C GLU A 160 -29.10 26.56 -39.11
N LEU A 161 -29.78 27.57 -38.55
CA LEU A 161 -30.07 27.62 -37.13
C LEU A 161 -30.94 26.43 -36.68
N LEU A 162 -31.95 26.04 -37.48
CA LEU A 162 -32.78 24.86 -37.20
C LEU A 162 -31.96 23.57 -37.15
N LYS A 163 -31.03 23.36 -38.09
CA LYS A 163 -30.13 22.19 -38.07
C LYS A 163 -29.27 22.18 -36.81
N VAL A 164 -28.66 23.31 -36.46
CA VAL A 164 -27.84 23.44 -35.26
C VAL A 164 -28.66 23.15 -33.99
N MET A 165 -29.91 23.59 -33.94
CA MET A 165 -30.81 23.29 -32.82
C MET A 165 -31.14 21.78 -32.73
N GLU A 166 -31.34 21.12 -33.87
CA GLU A 166 -31.58 19.68 -33.93
C GLU A 166 -30.35 18.87 -33.49
N ASP A 167 -29.17 19.23 -33.99
CA ASP A 167 -27.89 18.64 -33.60
C ASP A 167 -27.62 18.84 -32.10
N TYR A 168 -27.90 20.03 -31.56
CA TYR A 168 -27.76 20.30 -30.13
C TYR A 168 -28.72 19.45 -29.29
N ALA A 169 -29.97 19.31 -29.71
CA ALA A 169 -30.94 18.45 -29.03
C ALA A 169 -30.51 16.97 -29.05
N PHE A 170 -29.93 16.51 -30.15
CA PHE A 170 -29.38 15.16 -30.27
C PHE A 170 -28.18 14.96 -29.32
N VAL A 171 -27.24 15.90 -29.27
CA VAL A 171 -26.10 15.85 -28.35
C VAL A 171 -26.56 15.85 -26.89
N ALA A 172 -27.54 16.69 -26.54
CA ALA A 172 -28.11 16.71 -25.19
C ALA A 172 -28.68 15.33 -24.78
N ARG A 173 -29.39 14.66 -25.70
CA ARG A 173 -29.90 13.29 -25.51
C ARG A 173 -28.78 12.29 -25.25
N LEU A 174 -27.70 12.35 -26.04
CA LEU A 174 -26.53 11.49 -25.84
C LEU A 174 -25.87 11.73 -24.48
N CYS A 175 -25.76 12.98 -24.05
CA CYS A 175 -25.24 13.31 -22.73
C CYS A 175 -26.11 12.74 -21.60
N GLU A 176 -27.44 12.77 -21.73
CA GLU A 176 -28.37 12.14 -20.78
C GLU A 176 -28.16 10.62 -20.71
N ASP A 177 -28.07 9.95 -21.86
CA ASP A 177 -27.84 8.51 -21.94
C ASP A 177 -26.48 8.11 -21.33
N GLN A 178 -25.43 8.89 -21.60
CA GLN A 178 -24.11 8.67 -21.04
C GLN A 178 -24.10 8.89 -19.51
N ALA A 179 -24.81 9.90 -19.01
CA ALA A 179 -24.95 10.12 -17.57
C ALA A 179 -25.66 8.95 -16.88
N LEU A 180 -26.69 8.39 -17.50
CA LEU A 180 -27.37 7.18 -17.02
C LEU A 180 -26.43 5.96 -17.01
N CYS A 181 -25.60 5.81 -18.05
CA CYS A 181 -24.63 4.72 -18.14
C CYS A 181 -23.58 4.81 -17.02
N ILE A 182 -23.00 5.99 -16.81
CA ILE A 182 -22.04 6.26 -15.73
C ILE A 182 -22.67 5.96 -14.37
N LYS A 183 -23.91 6.40 -14.13
CA LYS A 183 -24.62 6.15 -12.89
C LYS A 183 -24.80 4.65 -12.61
N LYS A 184 -25.11 3.84 -13.64
CA LYS A 184 -25.20 2.38 -13.50
C LYS A 184 -23.86 1.76 -13.14
N TYR A 185 -22.77 2.17 -13.79
CA TYR A 185 -21.44 1.67 -13.45
C TYR A 185 -21.03 2.01 -12.02
N GLN A 186 -21.28 3.24 -11.57
CA GLN A 186 -21.01 3.66 -10.20
C GLN A 186 -21.82 2.84 -9.17
N GLU A 187 -23.08 2.52 -9.47
CA GLU A 187 -23.90 1.68 -8.60
C GLU A 187 -23.37 0.24 -8.53
N THR A 188 -22.97 -0.35 -9.66
CA THR A 188 -22.38 -1.69 -9.70
C THR A 188 -21.06 -1.74 -8.93
N LEU A 189 -20.19 -0.75 -9.10
CA LEU A 189 -18.93 -0.66 -8.35
C LEU A 189 -19.17 -0.62 -6.84
N ARG A 190 -20.11 0.21 -6.39
CA ARG A 190 -20.49 0.28 -4.97
C ARG A 190 -21.01 -1.06 -4.43
N LYS A 191 -21.83 -1.79 -5.20
CA LYS A 191 -22.30 -3.13 -4.79
C LYS A 191 -21.15 -4.13 -4.66
N ILE A 192 -20.18 -4.10 -5.58
CA ILE A 192 -19.00 -4.97 -5.52
C ILE A 192 -18.15 -4.63 -4.28
N GLU A 193 -17.98 -3.35 -3.97
CA GLU A 193 -17.24 -2.91 -2.77
C GLU A 193 -17.93 -3.37 -1.48
N GLU A 194 -19.25 -3.20 -1.37
CA GLU A 194 -20.06 -3.70 -0.25
C GLU A 194 -19.98 -5.25 -0.13
N GLU A 195 -20.02 -5.98 -1.26
CA GLU A 195 -19.85 -7.44 -1.27
C GLU A 195 -18.44 -7.87 -0.83
N LEU A 196 -17.40 -7.13 -1.19
CA LEU A 196 -16.03 -7.41 -0.76
C LEU A 196 -15.85 -7.17 0.74
N GLU A 197 -16.39 -6.08 1.27
CA GLU A 197 -16.33 -5.77 2.69
C GLU A 197 -17.09 -6.81 3.52
N THR A 198 -18.30 -7.21 3.08
CA THR A 198 -19.07 -8.26 3.75
C THR A 198 -18.38 -9.61 3.72
N ARG A 199 -17.79 -10.02 2.57
CA ARG A 199 -16.99 -11.26 2.49
C ARG A 199 -15.74 -11.21 3.37
N PHE A 200 -15.08 -10.07 3.46
CA PHE A 200 -13.92 -9.90 4.35
C PHE A 200 -14.35 -10.05 5.81
N LEU A 201 -15.44 -9.41 6.21
CA LEU A 201 -16.00 -9.52 7.54
C LEU A 201 -16.43 -10.96 7.85
N GLU A 202 -17.12 -11.63 6.94
CA GLU A 202 -17.53 -13.04 7.07
C GLU A 202 -16.32 -13.97 7.24
N ARG A 203 -15.24 -13.74 6.50
CA ARG A 203 -13.98 -14.49 6.63
C ARG A 203 -13.35 -14.27 8.00
N GLU A 204 -13.27 -13.04 8.49
CA GLU A 204 -12.72 -12.77 9.83
C GLU A 204 -13.63 -13.31 10.93
N VAL A 205 -14.96 -13.24 10.80
CA VAL A 205 -15.91 -13.89 11.72
C VAL A 205 -15.73 -15.40 11.72
N SER A 206 -15.60 -16.04 10.56
CA SER A 206 -15.37 -17.49 10.43
C SER A 206 -14.04 -17.91 11.05
N LYS A 207 -13.01 -17.08 10.92
CA LYS A 207 -11.69 -17.28 11.55
C LYS A 207 -11.75 -17.15 13.07
N VAL A 208 -12.52 -16.20 13.60
CA VAL A 208 -12.77 -16.09 15.05
C VAL A 208 -13.57 -17.29 15.56
N LEU A 209 -14.64 -17.68 14.88
CA LEU A 209 -15.47 -18.82 15.26
C LEU A 209 -14.69 -20.14 15.25
N SER A 210 -13.81 -20.35 14.26
CA SER A 210 -12.93 -21.52 14.21
C SER A 210 -11.83 -21.48 15.28
N MET A 211 -11.32 -20.31 15.64
CA MET A 211 -10.42 -20.17 16.79
C MET A 211 -11.13 -20.44 18.12
N ASP A 212 -12.39 -20.05 18.27
CA ASP A 212 -13.18 -20.32 19.46
C ASP A 212 -13.55 -21.81 19.58
N SER A 213 -13.81 -22.52 18.47
CA SER A 213 -14.00 -23.98 18.50
C SER A 213 -12.71 -24.71 18.87
N VAL A 214 -11.58 -24.32 18.26
CA VAL A 214 -10.25 -24.86 18.59
C VAL A 214 -9.89 -24.55 20.05
N ARG A 215 -10.21 -23.36 20.55
CA ARG A 215 -10.03 -22.99 21.97
C ARG A 215 -10.94 -23.80 22.90
N LYS A 216 -12.18 -24.10 22.49
CA LYS A 216 -13.11 -24.91 23.28
C LYS A 216 -12.65 -26.36 23.39
N ASP A 217 -12.01 -26.89 22.34
CA ASP A 217 -11.38 -28.22 22.35
C ASP A 217 -10.06 -28.21 23.16
N CYS A 218 -9.26 -27.15 23.07
CA CYS A 218 -7.98 -27.02 23.79
C CYS A 218 -8.10 -26.61 25.27
N ASN A 219 -9.21 -25.99 25.69
CA ASN A 219 -9.42 -25.57 27.09
C ASN A 219 -9.65 -26.75 28.05
N SER A 220 -9.68 -27.99 27.55
CA SER A 220 -9.61 -29.19 28.39
C SER A 220 -8.20 -29.48 28.94
N GLN A 221 -7.14 -28.84 28.41
CA GLN A 221 -5.76 -29.08 28.83
C GLN A 221 -4.91 -27.80 28.91
N ASN A 222 -4.90 -27.17 30.09
CA ASN A 222 -3.71 -26.58 30.72
C ASN A 222 -2.74 -25.68 29.90
N ASN A 223 -3.21 -24.81 28.99
CA ASN A 223 -2.29 -23.97 28.18
C ASN A 223 -2.62 -22.46 28.11
N GLU A 224 -3.52 -21.97 28.96
CA GLU A 224 -3.95 -20.55 28.91
C GLU A 224 -2.85 -19.58 29.38
N TYR A 225 -2.02 -19.98 30.35
CA TYR A 225 -0.98 -19.09 30.92
C TYR A 225 0.26 -18.90 30.02
N ASN A 226 0.65 -19.92 29.25
CA ASN A 226 1.84 -19.87 28.38
C ASN A 226 1.58 -19.14 27.06
N SER A 227 0.34 -19.18 26.55
CA SER A 227 -0.03 -18.54 25.28
C SER A 227 -0.14 -17.02 25.41
N ILE A 228 -0.68 -16.50 26.52
CA ILE A 228 -0.76 -15.05 26.81
C ILE A 228 0.64 -14.44 26.89
N ARG A 229 1.58 -15.10 27.58
CA ARG A 229 2.97 -14.65 27.72
C ARG A 229 3.71 -14.61 26.37
N LYS A 230 3.51 -15.60 25.50
CA LYS A 230 4.10 -15.63 24.15
C LYS A 230 3.50 -14.55 23.23
N ARG A 231 2.19 -14.30 23.32
CA ARG A 231 1.50 -13.28 22.52
C ARG A 231 1.91 -11.86 22.94
N ALA A 232 2.06 -11.62 24.24
CA ALA A 232 2.57 -10.37 24.79
C ALA A 232 4.03 -10.10 24.37
N ALA A 233 4.89 -11.12 24.36
CA ALA A 233 6.27 -11.00 23.90
C ALA A 233 6.38 -10.63 22.40
N LEU A 234 5.54 -11.22 21.55
CA LEU A 234 5.51 -10.90 20.12
C LEU A 234 4.98 -9.48 19.86
N PHE A 235 3.95 -9.06 20.59
CA PHE A 235 3.43 -7.70 20.52
C PHE A 235 4.47 -6.67 20.97
N SER A 236 5.15 -6.94 22.09
CA SER A 236 6.27 -6.14 22.60
C SER A 236 7.40 -6.02 21.57
N LYS A 237 7.80 -7.12 20.92
CA LYS A 237 8.84 -7.10 19.86
C LYS A 237 8.42 -6.30 18.63
N ARG A 238 7.12 -6.25 18.30
CA ARG A 238 6.61 -5.45 17.17
C ARG A 238 6.60 -3.96 17.55
N VAL A 239 6.08 -3.62 18.73
CA VAL A 239 6.06 -2.24 19.23
C VAL A 239 7.49 -1.69 19.39
N PHE A 240 8.42 -2.48 19.93
CA PHE A 240 9.81 -2.08 20.09
C PHE A 240 10.49 -1.79 18.75
N ARG A 241 10.21 -2.59 17.71
CA ARG A 241 10.71 -2.34 16.35
C ARG A 241 10.18 -1.01 15.80
N TYR A 242 8.88 -0.76 15.91
CA TYR A 242 8.31 0.52 15.48
C TYR A 242 8.92 1.70 16.24
N LEU A 243 9.00 1.63 17.57
CA LEU A 243 9.61 2.66 18.39
C LEU A 243 11.09 2.90 18.02
N PHE A 244 11.84 1.84 17.71
CA PHE A 244 13.22 1.95 17.27
C PHE A 244 13.35 2.70 15.94
N PHE A 245 12.55 2.34 14.93
CA PHE A 245 12.55 3.04 13.63
C PHE A 245 12.09 4.49 13.76
N THR A 246 11.05 4.74 14.55
CA THR A 246 10.57 6.09 14.85
C THR A 246 11.66 6.92 15.55
N THR A 247 12.38 6.34 16.50
CA THR A 247 13.49 7.01 17.19
C THR A 247 14.64 7.33 16.25
N LEU A 248 15.03 6.39 15.37
CA LEU A 248 16.06 6.63 14.35
C LEU A 248 15.66 7.74 13.38
N PHE A 249 14.38 7.78 12.98
CA PHE A 249 13.86 8.85 12.14
C PHE A 249 13.95 10.20 12.85
N PHE A 250 13.57 10.28 14.13
CA PHE A 250 13.69 11.50 14.92
C PHE A 250 15.14 11.94 15.11
N ILE A 251 16.08 11.02 15.37
CA ILE A 251 17.51 11.34 15.45
C ILE A 251 18.01 11.91 14.12
N ARG A 252 17.62 11.31 13.00
CA ARG A 252 17.99 11.78 11.66
C ARG A 252 17.40 13.17 11.37
N LEU A 253 16.13 13.39 11.70
CA LEU A 253 15.46 14.69 11.54
C LEU A 253 16.13 15.76 12.42
N LEU A 254 16.42 15.43 13.68
CA LEU A 254 17.11 16.31 14.61
C LEU A 254 18.51 16.65 14.09
N GLY A 255 19.21 15.67 13.50
CA GLY A 255 20.49 15.88 12.83
C GLY A 255 20.40 16.88 11.67
N TYR A 256 19.38 16.77 10.82
CA TYR A 256 19.14 17.75 9.75
C TYR A 256 18.83 19.14 10.30
N VAL A 257 17.98 19.25 11.32
CA VAL A 257 17.66 20.52 11.96
C VAL A 257 18.91 21.16 12.56
N LEU A 258 19.73 20.39 13.28
CA LEU A 258 21.00 20.86 13.84
C LEU A 258 21.99 21.28 12.74
N PHE A 259 22.07 20.52 11.65
CA PHE A 259 22.91 20.87 10.51
C PHE A 259 22.48 22.18 9.85
N HIS A 260 21.18 22.35 9.59
CA HIS A 260 20.64 23.59 9.04
C HIS A 260 20.82 24.77 9.99
N LEU A 261 20.65 24.56 11.30
CA LEU A 261 20.86 25.60 12.30
C LEU A 261 22.35 26.00 12.39
N SER A 262 23.26 25.03 12.26
CA SER A 262 24.73 25.25 12.17
C SER A 262 25.11 26.02 10.91
N PHE A 263 24.43 25.75 9.80
CA PHE A 263 24.68 26.41 8.52
C PHE A 263 24.20 27.87 8.53
N ILE A 264 23.06 28.16 9.17
CA ILE A 264 22.51 29.52 9.27
C ILE A 264 23.27 30.35 10.30
N ASN A 265 23.66 29.76 11.44
CA ASN A 265 24.43 30.45 12.47
C ASN A 265 25.36 29.46 13.22
N PRO A 266 26.64 29.36 12.82
CA PRO A 266 27.58 28.42 13.43
C PRO A 266 27.88 28.77 14.90
N ASP A 267 27.76 30.04 15.29
CA ASP A 267 28.03 30.50 16.66
C ASP A 267 26.90 30.12 17.63
N LEU A 268 25.70 29.77 17.13
CA LEU A 268 24.57 29.42 18.00
C LEU A 268 24.82 28.13 18.78
N LEU A 269 25.33 27.07 18.12
CA LEU A 269 25.68 25.82 18.80
C LEU A 269 26.87 25.99 19.72
N VAL A 270 27.91 26.71 19.28
CA VAL A 270 29.12 26.95 20.09
C VAL A 270 28.81 27.76 21.37
N ASN A 271 27.85 28.68 21.32
CA ASN A 271 27.44 29.48 22.47
C ASN A 271 26.40 28.81 23.39
N VAL A 272 25.57 27.92 22.85
CA VAL A 272 24.51 27.23 23.60
C VAL A 272 24.99 25.91 24.20
N LEU A 273 25.91 25.20 23.52
CA LEU A 273 26.43 23.91 23.98
C LEU A 273 27.10 23.99 25.36
N PRO A 274 27.96 24.97 25.69
CA PRO A 274 28.53 25.12 27.03
C PRO A 274 27.48 25.48 28.10
N LYS A 275 26.40 26.19 27.71
CA LYS A 275 25.29 26.52 28.61
C LYS A 275 24.39 25.32 28.91
N LEU A 276 24.19 24.42 27.93
CA LEU A 276 23.47 23.16 28.08
C LEU A 276 24.30 22.09 28.81
N LEU A 277 25.62 22.03 28.56
CA LEU A 277 26.59 21.21 29.32
C LEU A 277 27.05 21.89 30.61
N ASN A 278 26.28 22.84 31.15
CA ASN A 278 26.56 23.38 32.48
C ASN A 278 26.46 22.24 33.52
N ARG A 279 27.39 22.20 34.47
CA ARG A 279 27.53 21.15 35.50
C ARG A 279 26.22 20.86 36.23
N GLY A 280 25.40 21.88 36.47
CA GLY A 280 24.07 21.72 37.09
C GLY A 280 23.02 21.05 36.20
N VAL A 281 23.05 21.28 34.89
CA VAL A 281 22.13 20.66 33.92
C VAL A 281 22.54 19.22 33.66
N LEU A 282 23.85 18.95 33.52
CA LEU A 282 24.41 17.59 33.44
C LEU A 282 24.09 16.76 34.68
N TRP A 283 24.21 17.34 35.88
CA TRP A 283 23.85 16.65 37.13
C TRP A 283 22.36 16.32 37.17
N LYS A 284 21.48 17.26 36.79
CA LYS A 284 20.03 17.01 36.71
C LYS A 284 19.68 15.95 35.65
N LEU A 285 20.31 16.00 34.48
CA LEU A 285 20.10 15.03 33.41
C LEU A 285 20.56 13.63 33.85
N ARG A 286 21.70 13.55 34.55
CA ARG A 286 22.18 12.32 35.19
C ARG A 286 21.16 11.80 36.19
N CYS A 287 20.65 12.63 37.09
CA CYS A 287 19.61 12.24 38.05
C CYS A 287 18.28 11.81 37.37
N PHE A 288 17.98 12.29 36.17
CA PHE A 288 16.76 11.92 35.44
C PHE A 288 16.90 10.60 34.67
N LEU A 289 18.10 10.32 34.15
CA LEU A 289 18.40 9.11 33.36
C LEU A 289 18.80 7.92 34.24
N PHE A 290 19.41 8.16 35.40
CA PHE A 290 19.92 7.11 36.31
C PHE A 290 18.96 6.47 37.33
N PRO A 291 17.67 6.84 37.53
CA PRO A 291 16.83 6.09 38.46
C PRO A 291 16.62 4.62 38.06
N SER A 292 16.87 4.27 36.79
CA SER A 292 16.58 2.95 36.21
C SER A 292 17.82 2.11 35.90
N LEU A 293 19.04 2.62 36.15
CA LEU A 293 20.31 2.04 35.72
C LEU A 293 21.31 1.97 36.89
N THR A 294 20.85 1.60 38.08
CA THR A 294 21.74 1.06 39.13
C THR A 294 22.19 -0.34 38.72
N LEU A 295 23.13 -0.38 37.77
CA LEU A 295 23.99 -1.55 37.61
C LEU A 295 24.96 -1.51 38.80
N GLU A 296 24.82 -2.51 39.65
CA GLU A 296 25.67 -2.87 40.76
C GLU A 296 27.13 -3.01 40.28
N THR A 297 27.90 -1.92 40.30
CA THR A 297 29.35 -1.95 40.11
C THR A 297 29.99 -0.93 41.03
N GLU A 298 29.92 -1.19 42.33
CA GLU A 298 30.76 -0.54 43.33
C GLU A 298 31.27 -1.64 44.27
N ASP A 299 32.20 -2.43 43.74
CA ASP A 299 33.15 -3.24 44.51
C ASP A 299 34.24 -3.69 43.54
N MET A 300 35.24 -2.84 43.31
CA MET A 300 36.63 -3.20 42.92
C MET A 300 37.43 -1.91 42.70
N LEU A 301 37.88 -1.29 43.79
CA LEU A 301 39.11 -0.51 43.79
C LEU A 301 39.89 -0.90 45.06
N PRO A 302 41.17 -1.33 44.95
CA PRO A 302 41.97 -1.68 46.11
C PRO A 302 42.46 -0.40 46.83
N HIS A 303 42.69 -0.54 48.13
CA HIS A 303 43.19 0.46 49.06
C HIS A 303 44.39 1.28 48.57
#